data_AF-A0A0J7IRF4-F1
#
_entry.id   AF-A0A0J7IRF4-F1
#
_cell.length_a   1.000
_cell.length_b   1.000
_cell.length_c   1.000
_cell.angle_alpha   90.00
_cell.angle_beta   90.00
_cell.angle_gamma   90.00
#
_symmetry.space_group_name_H-M   'P 1'
#
loop_
_entity.id
_entity.type
_entity.pdbx_description
1 polymer ?
#
loop_
_entity_poly.entity_id
_entity_poly.type
_entity_poly.pdbx_seq_one_letter_code
_entity_poly.pdbx_strand_id
1 'polypeptide(L)'
;MKNNPFITVFLLFCIEATLLIFLDYIDFMPVDGELMLIFLCFTVPVISVLISVFSKDLANKKAFRYFSFFILMVAIIIFAALSYLSALGKAYQH
;
A
#
# COMPACT_ATOMS: atom_id res chain seq x y z
N MET A 1 15.14 -13.28 14.81
CA MET A 1 14.01 -13.00 13.90
C MET A 1 12.79 -12.39 14.59
N LYS A 2 12.68 -12.39 15.93
CA LYS A 2 11.61 -11.69 16.66
C LYS A 2 11.68 -10.18 16.40
N ASN A 3 10.55 -9.55 16.05
CA ASN A 3 10.38 -8.10 15.79
C ASN A 3 11.15 -7.53 14.59
N ASN A 4 11.15 -8.22 13.44
CA ASN A 4 11.70 -7.66 12.20
C ASN A 4 10.63 -6.82 11.45
N PRO A 5 10.78 -5.49 11.37
CA PRO A 5 9.76 -4.62 10.79
C PRO A 5 9.63 -4.79 9.26
N PHE A 6 10.66 -5.32 8.58
CA PHE A 6 10.59 -5.63 7.14
C PHE A 6 9.60 -6.77 6.85
N ILE A 7 9.62 -7.81 7.69
CA ILE A 7 8.70 -8.95 7.57
C ILE A 7 7.28 -8.50 7.86
N THR A 8 7.11 -7.58 8.82
CA THR A 8 5.79 -6.98 9.12
C THR A 8 5.22 -6.24 7.92
N VAL A 9 6.02 -5.41 7.23
CA VAL A 9 5.55 -4.70 6.02
C VAL A 9 5.20 -5.68 4.90
N PHE A 10 6.02 -6.72 4.69
CA PHE A 10 5.70 -7.75 3.70
C PHE A 10 4.37 -8.46 4.01
N LEU A 11 4.16 -8.83 5.27
CA LEU A 11 2.91 -9.47 5.70
C LEU A 11 1.71 -8.54 5.52
N LEU A 12 1.87 -7.24 5.78
CA LEU A 12 0.81 -6.25 5.55
C LEU A 12 0.39 -6.18 4.08
N PHE A 13 1.33 -6.24 3.13
CA PHE A 13 1.01 -6.33 1.70
C PHE A 13 0.20 -7.60 1.36
N CYS A 14 0.58 -8.76 1.93
CA CYS A 14 -0.17 -10.00 1.70
C CYS A 14 -1.61 -9.93 2.25
N ILE A 15 -1.77 -9.36 3.45
CA ILE A 15 -3.08 -9.17 4.08
C ILE A 15 -3.93 -8.22 3.25
N GLU A 16 -3.38 -7.09 2.81
CA GLU A 16 -4.07 -6.12 1.97
C GLU A 16 -4.55 -6.74 0.65
N ALA A 17 -3.68 -7.48 -0.04
CA ALA A 17 -4.05 -8.16 -1.28
C ALA A 17 -5.19 -9.18 -1.07
N THR A 18 -5.11 -9.97 0.01
CA THR A 18 -6.16 -10.94 0.35
C THR A 18 -7.47 -10.25 0.71
N LEU A 19 -7.41 -9.14 1.45
CA LEU A 19 -8.57 -8.35 1.83
C LEU A 19 -9.27 -7.76 0.61
N LEU A 20 -8.52 -7.24 -0.37
CA LEU A 20 -9.10 -6.68 -1.59
C LEU A 20 -9.81 -7.75 -2.43
N ILE A 21 -9.21 -8.93 -2.58
CA ILE A 21 -9.85 -10.07 -3.26
C ILE A 21 -11.14 -10.48 -2.53
N PHE A 22 -11.10 -10.51 -1.21
CA PHE A 22 -12.26 -10.87 -0.41
C PHE A 22 -13.38 -9.83 -0.53
N LEU A 23 -13.06 -8.54 -0.45
CA LEU A 23 -14.02 -7.45 -0.57
C LEU A 23 -14.69 -7.40 -1.95
N ASP A 24 -13.93 -7.68 -3.01
CA ASP A 24 -14.43 -7.85 -4.38
C ASP A 24 -15.39 -9.04 -4.47
N TYR A 25 -15.03 -10.18 -3.86
CA TYR A 25 -15.88 -11.38 -3.86
C TYR A 25 -17.25 -11.17 -3.19
N ILE A 26 -17.33 -10.37 -2.12
CA ILE A 26 -18.58 -10.14 -1.38
C ILE A 26 -19.37 -8.92 -1.88
N ASP A 27 -18.92 -8.25 -2.95
CA ASP A 27 -19.53 -7.04 -3.53
C ASP A 27 -19.82 -5.94 -2.48
N PHE A 28 -19.03 -5.93 -1.40
CA PHE A 28 -19.28 -5.07 -0.23
C PHE A 28 -18.88 -3.62 -0.48
N MET A 29 -18.01 -3.40 -1.45
CA MET A 29 -17.55 -2.07 -1.81
C MET A 29 -17.89 -1.89 -3.29
N PRO A 30 -18.95 -1.15 -3.67
CA PRO A 30 -19.16 -0.75 -5.05
C PRO A 30 -17.98 0.16 -5.40
N VAL A 31 -16.98 -0.43 -6.07
CA VAL A 31 -15.67 0.16 -6.21
C VAL A 31 -15.75 1.32 -7.20
N ASP A 32 -15.81 2.54 -6.69
CA ASP A 32 -15.20 3.65 -7.42
C ASP A 32 -13.71 3.30 -7.55
N GLY A 33 -13.29 2.90 -8.77
CA GLY A 33 -11.95 2.35 -9.06
C GLY A 33 -10.79 3.19 -8.52
N GLU A 34 -11.01 4.49 -8.37
CA GLU A 34 -10.04 5.44 -7.82
C GLU A 34 -9.84 5.29 -6.30
N LEU A 35 -10.90 5.04 -5.53
CA LEU A 35 -10.79 4.81 -4.08
C LEU A 35 -10.04 3.52 -3.78
N MET A 36 -10.33 2.44 -4.51
CA MET A 36 -9.60 1.17 -4.36
C MET A 36 -8.13 1.32 -4.70
N LEU A 37 -7.80 2.09 -5.74
CA LEU A 37 -6.41 2.42 -6.10
C LEU A 37 -5.68 3.19 -5.00
N ILE A 38 -6.36 4.17 -4.37
CA ILE A 38 -5.79 4.91 -3.24
C ILE A 38 -5.53 3.97 -2.06
N PHE A 39 -6.51 3.14 -1.69
CA PHE A 39 -6.34 2.18 -0.60
C PHE A 39 -5.18 1.23 -0.89
N LEU A 40 -5.16 0.57 -2.05
CA LEU A 40 -4.11 -0.36 -2.46
C LEU A 40 -2.71 0.27 -2.45
N CYS A 41 -2.58 1.52 -2.91
CA CYS A 41 -1.27 2.14 -3.04
C CYS A 41 -0.76 2.69 -1.70
N PHE A 42 -1.63 3.23 -0.84
CA PHE A 42 -1.19 4.03 0.30
C PHE A 42 -1.38 3.38 1.67
N THR A 43 -2.21 2.35 1.83
CA THR A 43 -2.48 1.76 3.16
C THR A 43 -1.20 1.23 3.81
N VAL A 44 -0.45 0.38 3.10
CA VAL A 44 0.79 -0.21 3.65
C VAL A 44 1.91 0.82 3.84
N PRO A 45 2.20 1.72 2.88
CA PRO A 45 3.18 2.78 3.10
C PRO A 45 2.85 3.70 4.27
N VAL A 46 1.58 4.10 4.43
CA VAL A 46 1.15 4.96 5.55
C VAL A 46 1.31 4.23 6.88
N ILE A 47 0.88 2.97 6.97
CA ILE A 47 1.07 2.14 8.17
C ILE A 47 2.56 1.98 8.49
N SER A 48 3.41 1.75 7.49
CA SER A 48 4.85 1.62 7.68
C SER A 48 5.49 2.91 8.23
N VAL A 49 5.08 4.08 7.72
CA VAL A 49 5.52 5.38 8.25
C VAL A 49 5.04 5.56 9.70
N LEU A 50 3.78 5.23 10.00
CA LEU A 50 3.24 5.29 11.36
C LEU A 50 4.05 4.39 12.31
N ILE A 51 4.32 3.14 11.92
CA ILE A 51 5.13 2.21 12.72
C ILE A 51 6.53 2.81 12.97
N SER A 52 7.15 3.43 11.96
CA SER A 52 8.48 4.05 12.07
C SER A 52 8.50 5.22 13.07
N VAL A 53 7.43 6.02 13.10
CA VAL A 53 7.30 7.19 13.99
C VAL A 53 7.00 6.76 15.42
N PHE A 54 6.03 5.88 15.63
CA PHE A 54 5.56 5.51 16.97
C PHE A 54 6.44 4.46 17.67
N SER A 55 7.22 3.67 16.93
CA SER A 55 8.08 2.65 17.54
C SER A 55 9.40 3.26 18.04
N LYS A 56 9.57 3.34 19.36
CA LYS A 56 10.83 3.79 20.00
C LYS A 56 11.88 2.69 20.04
N ASP A 57 11.48 1.44 20.28
CA ASP A 57 12.39 0.28 20.49
C ASP A 57 12.55 -0.62 19.26
N LEU A 58 12.44 -0.05 18.05
CA LEU A 58 12.56 -0.83 16.83
C LEU A 58 14.03 -1.18 16.55
N ALA A 59 14.33 -2.47 16.47
CA ALA A 59 15.60 -2.93 15.92
C ALA A 59 15.75 -2.36 14.49
N ASN A 60 16.90 -1.75 14.19
CA ASN A 60 17.19 -1.11 12.91
C ASN A 60 16.29 0.10 12.53
N LYS A 61 15.84 0.89 13.52
CA LYS A 61 14.97 2.08 13.31
C LYS A 61 15.37 3.00 12.16
N LYS A 62 16.66 3.33 12.02
CA LYS A 62 17.15 4.20 10.93
C LYS A 62 16.91 3.57 9.56
N ALA A 63 17.29 2.31 9.37
CA ALA A 63 17.11 1.60 8.12
C ALA A 63 15.62 1.44 7.79
N PHE A 64 14.79 1.10 8.78
CA PHE A 64 13.35 0.99 8.59
C PHE A 64 12.72 2.32 8.18
N ARG A 65 13.13 3.45 8.78
CA ARG A 65 12.64 4.77 8.40
C ARG A 65 12.92 5.12 6.94
N TYR A 66 14.15 4.87 6.47
CA TYR A 66 14.48 5.07 5.05
C TYR A 66 13.66 4.15 4.15
N PHE A 67 13.47 2.90 4.54
CA PHE A 67 12.62 1.96 3.82
C PHE A 67 11.16 2.42 3.75
N SER A 68 10.58 2.90 4.86
CA SER A 68 9.21 3.44 4.90
C SER A 68 9.04 4.65 3.97
N PHE A 69 10.02 5.55 3.91
CA PHE A 69 9.99 6.66 2.94
C PHE A 69 10.18 6.19 1.50
N PHE A 70 11.05 5.20 1.28
CA PHE A 70 11.27 4.62 -0.04
C PHE A 70 9.97 3.99 -0.60
N ILE A 71 9.29 3.15 0.18
CA ILE A 71 8.03 2.54 -0.27
C ILE A 71 6.92 3.57 -0.48
N LEU A 72 6.91 4.67 0.29
CA LEU A 72 5.98 5.77 0.08
C LEU A 72 6.22 6.47 -1.27
N MET A 73 7.48 6.73 -1.63
CA MET A 73 7.81 7.31 -2.93
C MET A 73 7.44 6.37 -4.08
N VAL A 74 7.73 5.07 -3.93
CA VAL A 74 7.35 4.05 -4.92
C VAL A 74 5.83 3.97 -5.07
N ALA A 75 5.08 4.04 -3.98
CA ALA A 75 3.62 4.06 -4.00
C ALA A 75 3.04 5.26 -4.75
N ILE A 76 3.62 6.45 -4.59
CA ILE A 76 3.21 7.65 -5.35
C ILE A 76 3.41 7.44 -6.86
N ILE A 77 4.56 6.88 -7.25
CA ILE A 77 4.88 6.59 -8.65
C ILE A 77 3.91 5.55 -9.23
N ILE A 78 3.68 4.45 -8.51
CA ILE A 78 2.75 3.40 -8.93
C ILE A 78 1.33 3.94 -9.05
N PHE A 79 0.88 4.74 -8.07
CA PHE A 79 -0.43 5.37 -8.11
C PHE A 79 -0.59 6.25 -9.36
N ALA A 80 0.37 7.14 -9.64
CA ALA A 80 0.33 7.98 -10.83
C ALA A 80 0.30 7.15 -12.13
N ALA A 81 1.10 6.09 -12.21
CA ALA A 81 1.14 5.20 -13.37
C ALA A 81 -0.19 4.45 -13.57
N LEU A 82 -0.78 3.89 -12.50
CA LEU A 82 -2.05 3.17 -12.54
C LEU A 82 -3.23 4.10 -12.82
N SER A 83 -3.25 5.30 -12.24
CA SER A 83 -4.25 6.32 -12.55
C SER A 83 -4.20 6.74 -14.02
N TYR A 84 -3.00 6.93 -14.57
CA TYR A 84 -2.83 7.21 -16.01
C TYR A 84 -3.32 6.06 -16.88
N LEU A 85 -2.94 4.81 -16.55
CA LEU A 85 -3.41 3.61 -17.26
C LEU A 85 -4.94 3.45 -17.18
N SER A 86 -5.54 3.69 -16.03
CA SER A 86 -6.99 3.64 -15.83
C SER A 86 -7.70 4.69 -16.70
N ALA A 87 -7.21 5.93 -16.71
CA ALA A 87 -7.74 6.99 -17.56
C ALA A 87 -7.60 6.66 -19.06
N LEU A 88 -6.45 6.12 -19.46
CA LEU A 88 -6.21 5.68 -20.84
C LEU A 88 -7.15 4.55 -21.24
N GLY A 89 -7.36 3.55 -20.36
CA GLY A 89 -8.30 2.45 -20.60
C GLY A 89 -9.73 2.94 -20.82
N LYS A 90 -10.20 3.89 -20.01
CA LYS A 90 -11.51 4.53 -20.21
C LYS A 90 -11.60 5.28 -21.54
N ALA A 91 -10.53 5.95 -21.97
CA ALA A 91 -10.51 6.70 -23.22
C ALA A 91 -10.56 5.82 -24.48
N TYR A 92 -10.01 4.60 -24.41
CA TYR A 92 -10.01 3.63 -25.52
C TYR A 92 -11.24 2.70 -25.53
N GLN A 93 -12.10 2.76 -24.52
CA GLN A 93 -13.36 2.01 -24.48
C GLN A 93 -14.51 2.70 -25.25
N HIS A 94 -14.24 3.83 -25.90
CA HIS A 94 -15.15 4.51 -26.84
C HIS A 94 -14.95 4.06 -28.28
#